data_AF-A0A536WKY5-F1
#
_entry.id   AF-A0A536WKY5-F1
#
_cell.length_a   1.000
_cell.length_b   1.000
_cell.length_c   1.000
_cell.angle_alpha   90.00
_cell.angle_beta   90.00
_cell.angle_gamma   90.00
#
_symmetry.space_group_name_H-M   'P 1'
#
loop_
_entity.id
_entity.type
_entity.pdbx_description
1 polymer ?
#
loop_
_entity_poly.entity_id
_entity_poly.type
_entity_poly.pdbx_seq_one_letter_code
_entity_poly.pdbx_strand_id
1 'polypeptide(L)'
;MPGVRVEAVWPGGVTLIEAGGRREIALRSAPAADKARTAMAVTGPKLATCAAPAGFAGQVIRLNAELLSGMIKAPDTWKALVQTGPGGLIVRDQSGFAGMMGLRNGDHIERANGIALAIPDDIGATVLQPLTRSQSVWVTGIREGKAQQWFYLNAGACPA
;
A
#
# COMPACT_ATOMS: atom_id res chain seq x y z
N MET A 1 -30.79 16.28 14.58
CA MET A 1 -29.37 16.54 14.31
C MET A 1 -28.54 15.72 15.29
N PRO A 2 -27.63 14.84 14.86
CA PRO A 2 -26.73 14.15 15.77
C PRO A 2 -25.65 15.11 16.27
N GLY A 3 -25.74 15.53 17.53
CA GLY A 3 -24.73 16.34 18.19
C GLY A 3 -23.68 15.47 18.88
N VAL A 4 -22.41 15.91 18.86
CA VAL A 4 -21.33 15.30 19.64
C VAL A 4 -21.24 16.01 21.00
N ARG A 5 -21.15 15.25 22.09
CA ARG A 5 -21.01 15.79 23.46
C ARG A 5 -19.74 15.27 24.11
N VAL A 6 -18.93 16.14 24.70
CA VAL A 6 -17.81 15.74 25.57
C VAL A 6 -18.36 15.20 26.88
N GLU A 7 -17.88 14.03 27.29
CA GLU A 7 -18.26 13.37 28.55
C GLU A 7 -17.18 13.54 29.63
N ALA A 8 -15.91 13.34 29.28
CA ALA A 8 -14.78 13.45 30.20
C ALA A 8 -13.50 13.86 29.47
N VAL A 9 -12.60 14.55 30.19
CA VAL A 9 -11.27 14.97 29.70
C VAL A 9 -10.25 14.61 30.77
N TRP A 10 -9.13 13.98 30.39
CA TRP A 10 -8.01 13.65 31.27
C TRP A 10 -6.67 13.96 30.56
N PRO A 11 -5.53 13.98 31.28
CA PRO A 11 -4.25 14.45 30.73
C PRO A 11 -3.70 13.67 29.51
N GLY A 12 -4.32 12.55 29.14
CA GLY A 12 -3.96 11.74 27.97
C GLY A 12 -5.09 11.57 26.94
N GLY A 13 -6.27 12.15 27.12
CA GLY A 13 -7.41 11.88 26.23
C GLY A 13 -8.73 12.56 26.59
N VAL A 14 -9.73 12.32 25.74
CA VAL A 14 -11.10 12.83 25.84
C VAL A 14 -12.10 11.72 25.50
N THR A 15 -13.12 11.54 26.33
CA THR A 15 -14.30 10.73 25.98
C THR A 15 -15.39 11.62 25.44
N LEU A 16 -15.95 11.20 24.32
CA LEU A 16 -17.08 11.81 23.62
C LEU A 16 -18.25 10.82 23.62
N ILE A 17 -19.46 11.36 23.54
CA ILE A 17 -20.67 10.62 23.18
C ILE A 17 -21.12 11.15 21.82
N GLU A 18 -21.16 10.26 20.83
CA GLU A 18 -21.48 10.55 19.44
C GLU A 18 -22.57 9.57 18.98
N ALA A 19 -23.74 10.10 18.59
CA ALA A 19 -24.91 9.32 18.19
C ALA A 19 -25.33 8.20 19.19
N GLY A 20 -25.07 8.39 20.49
CA GLY A 20 -25.35 7.43 21.56
C GLY A 20 -24.22 6.42 21.82
N GLY A 21 -23.17 6.39 21.01
CA GLY A 21 -21.95 5.61 21.24
C GLY A 21 -20.92 6.39 22.05
N ARG A 22 -20.33 5.76 23.06
CA ARG A 22 -19.19 6.29 23.82
C ARG A 22 -17.90 6.07 23.04
N ARG A 23 -17.08 7.11 22.85
CA ARG A 23 -15.91 7.12 21.97
C ARG A 23 -14.73 7.83 22.64
N GLU A 24 -13.63 7.12 22.82
CA GLU A 24 -12.43 7.62 23.50
C GLU A 24 -11.36 8.05 22.49
N ILE A 25 -10.77 9.23 22.69
CA ILE A 25 -9.72 9.81 21.84
C ILE A 25 -8.50 10.13 22.70
N ALA A 26 -7.40 9.40 22.50
CA ALA A 26 -6.12 9.72 23.12
C ALA A 26 -5.46 10.95 22.46
N LEU A 27 -4.88 11.84 23.27
CA LEU A 27 -4.10 12.98 22.82
C LEU A 27 -2.70 12.52 22.40
N ARG A 28 -2.20 13.03 21.27
CA ARG A 28 -0.89 12.63 20.73
C ARG A 28 0.25 13.28 21.53
N SER A 29 0.96 12.49 22.33
CA SER A 29 2.25 12.88 22.91
C SER A 29 3.35 12.91 21.84
N ALA A 30 4.27 13.88 21.94
CA ALA A 30 5.46 13.92 21.09
C ALA A 30 6.40 12.72 21.39
N PRO A 31 7.11 12.18 20.39
CA PRO A 31 7.84 10.92 20.55
C PRO A 31 9.19 11.11 21.28
N ALA A 32 9.38 10.39 22.37
CA ALA A 32 10.70 9.99 22.87
C ALA A 32 11.05 8.59 22.31
N ALA A 33 12.34 8.29 22.20
CA ALA A 33 12.84 7.21 21.34
C ALA A 33 12.94 5.82 22.00
N ASP A 34 13.05 4.83 21.10
CA ASP A 34 13.64 3.48 21.23
C ASP A 34 12.82 2.30 21.82
N LYS A 35 12.80 1.22 21.01
CA LYS A 35 12.54 -0.22 21.27
C LYS A 35 11.48 -0.65 22.32
N ALA A 36 10.45 -1.36 21.86
CA ALA A 36 10.42 -2.84 21.84
C ALA A 36 9.14 -3.42 21.19
N ARG A 37 9.21 -4.67 20.71
CA ARG A 37 8.07 -5.44 20.15
C ARG A 37 7.06 -5.86 21.23
N THR A 38 5.76 -5.63 20.97
CA THR A 38 4.70 -6.66 21.10
C THR A 38 3.58 -6.35 20.10
N ALA A 39 2.80 -7.35 19.69
CA ALA A 39 1.81 -7.27 18.60
C ALA A 39 0.36 -7.50 19.07
N MET A 40 -0.61 -7.35 18.14
CA MET A 40 -2.04 -7.72 18.23
C MET A 40 -2.91 -6.75 19.07
N ALA A 41 -4.23 -6.56 18.87
CA ALA A 41 -5.19 -6.82 17.76
C ALA A 41 -6.55 -6.15 18.14
N VAL A 42 -7.53 -5.84 17.27
CA VAL A 42 -7.68 -5.71 15.79
C VAL A 42 -8.98 -4.92 15.54
N THR A 43 -9.07 -4.08 14.50
CA THR A 43 -10.37 -3.49 14.06
C THR A 43 -10.55 -3.51 12.54
N GLY A 44 -11.34 -4.46 12.04
CA GLY A 44 -11.92 -4.43 10.68
C GLY A 44 -11.10 -5.10 9.55
N PRO A 45 -11.38 -6.37 9.20
CA PRO A 45 -10.73 -7.10 8.08
C PRO A 45 -11.02 -6.57 6.66
N LYS A 46 -11.76 -5.45 6.52
CA LYS A 46 -12.10 -4.84 5.22
C LYS A 46 -11.53 -3.44 4.99
N LEU A 47 -11.12 -2.72 6.05
CA LEU A 47 -10.58 -1.36 5.94
C LEU A 47 -9.04 -1.34 5.94
N ALA A 48 -8.41 -2.25 6.66
CA ALA A 48 -6.94 -2.36 6.69
C ALA A 48 -6.32 -2.68 5.31
N THR A 49 -7.04 -3.44 4.46
CA THR A 49 -6.61 -3.77 3.08
C THR A 49 -6.62 -2.58 2.14
N CYS A 50 -7.26 -1.46 2.52
CA CYS A 50 -7.38 -0.25 1.72
C CYS A 50 -6.62 0.95 2.30
N ALA A 51 -6.07 0.81 3.51
CA ALA A 51 -5.28 1.83 4.18
C ALA A 51 -3.79 1.64 3.87
N ALA A 52 -3.09 2.73 3.57
CA ALA A 52 -1.63 2.69 3.48
C ALA A 52 -1.03 2.34 4.86
N PRO A 53 0.06 1.54 4.92
CA PRO A 53 0.71 1.19 6.17
C PRO A 53 1.12 2.42 7.00
N ALA A 54 1.10 2.31 8.32
CA ALA A 54 1.57 3.39 9.19
C ALA A 54 3.05 3.70 8.90
N GLY A 55 3.35 4.96 8.56
CA GLY A 55 4.69 5.38 8.12
C GLY A 55 4.95 5.27 6.62
N PHE A 56 3.97 4.85 5.80
CA PHE A 56 4.08 4.88 4.35
C PHE A 56 4.09 6.32 3.82
N ALA A 57 5.22 6.75 3.26
CA ALA A 57 5.42 8.04 2.62
C ALA A 57 5.50 7.96 1.08
N GLY A 58 5.22 6.78 0.52
CA GLY A 58 5.29 6.52 -0.92
C GLY A 58 4.05 6.93 -1.70
N GLN A 59 3.97 6.48 -2.94
CA GLN A 59 2.82 6.72 -3.82
C GLN A 59 1.74 5.64 -3.62
N VAL A 60 0.49 6.04 -3.36
CA VAL A 60 -0.66 5.12 -3.36
C VAL A 60 -1.27 5.12 -4.76
N ILE A 61 -1.43 3.93 -5.35
CA ILE A 61 -1.97 3.73 -6.70
C ILE A 61 -3.21 2.83 -6.60
N ARG A 62 -4.34 3.30 -7.10
CA ARG A 62 -5.59 2.53 -7.18
C ARG A 62 -5.79 2.05 -8.61
N LEU A 63 -5.89 0.74 -8.81
CA LEU A 63 -5.99 0.07 -10.11
C LEU A 63 -7.28 -0.76 -10.16
N ASN A 64 -7.93 -0.84 -11.32
CA ASN A 64 -9.13 -1.65 -11.47
C ASN A 64 -8.79 -3.14 -11.70
N ALA A 65 -9.58 -4.05 -11.13
CA ALA A 65 -9.38 -5.50 -11.21
C ALA A 65 -9.38 -6.03 -12.66
N GLU A 66 -10.18 -5.42 -13.52
CA GLU A 66 -10.30 -5.80 -14.94
C GLU A 66 -9.01 -5.51 -15.73
N LEU A 67 -8.40 -4.35 -15.48
CA LEU A 67 -7.09 -3.98 -16.05
C LEU A 67 -6.03 -5.01 -15.64
N LEU A 68 -5.96 -5.31 -14.34
CA LEU A 68 -5.02 -6.28 -13.76
C LEU A 68 -5.22 -7.69 -14.35
N SER A 69 -6.47 -8.12 -14.51
CA SER A 69 -6.83 -9.43 -15.07
C SER A 69 -6.46 -9.56 -16.55
N GLY A 70 -6.55 -8.47 -17.32
CA GLY A 70 -6.04 -8.41 -18.69
C GLY A 70 -4.52 -8.64 -18.77
N MET A 71 -3.76 -8.11 -17.81
CA MET A 71 -2.29 -8.20 -17.81
C MET A 71 -1.75 -9.52 -17.24
N ILE A 72 -2.49 -10.19 -16.34
CA ILE A 72 -2.19 -11.60 -15.99
C ILE A 72 -2.28 -12.49 -17.23
N LYS A 73 -3.24 -12.22 -18.13
CA LYS A 73 -3.42 -12.94 -19.39
C LYS A 73 -2.42 -12.56 -20.49
N ALA A 74 -1.66 -11.48 -20.30
CA ALA A 74 -0.66 -10.97 -21.25
C ALA A 74 0.70 -10.78 -20.56
N PRO A 75 1.36 -11.87 -20.13
CA PRO A 75 2.60 -11.78 -19.36
C PRO A 75 3.73 -11.10 -20.14
N ASP A 76 3.76 -11.24 -21.47
CA ASP A 76 4.75 -10.61 -22.34
C ASP A 76 4.69 -9.08 -22.28
N THR A 77 3.52 -8.50 -22.01
CA THR A 77 3.37 -7.04 -21.86
C THR A 77 4.23 -6.53 -20.74
N TRP A 78 4.14 -7.10 -19.53
CA TRP A 78 4.91 -6.61 -18.39
C TRP A 78 6.39 -7.08 -18.46
N LYS A 79 6.69 -8.23 -19.10
CA LYS A 79 8.07 -8.65 -19.43
C LYS A 79 8.81 -7.67 -20.35
N ALA A 80 8.10 -7.00 -21.25
CA ALA A 80 8.68 -5.95 -22.08
C ALA A 80 8.99 -4.65 -21.29
N LEU A 81 8.28 -4.40 -20.18
CA LEU A 81 8.46 -3.20 -19.36
C LEU A 81 9.64 -3.29 -18.40
N VAL A 82 9.96 -4.49 -17.90
CA VAL A 82 11.01 -4.68 -16.90
C VAL A 82 12.12 -5.60 -17.40
N GLN A 83 13.36 -5.26 -17.07
CA GLN A 83 14.53 -6.13 -17.26
C GLN A 83 15.09 -6.57 -15.91
N THR A 84 15.55 -7.82 -15.83
CA THR A 84 16.36 -8.31 -14.71
C THR A 84 17.57 -7.42 -14.47
N GLY A 85 17.70 -6.86 -13.27
CA GLY A 85 18.83 -6.06 -12.83
C GLY A 85 19.51 -6.65 -11.58
N PRO A 86 20.65 -6.10 -11.15
CA PRO A 86 21.28 -6.52 -9.90
C PRO A 86 20.37 -6.15 -8.70
N GLY A 87 19.87 -7.15 -7.98
CA GLY A 87 19.05 -6.97 -6.78
C GLY A 87 17.58 -6.58 -7.02
N GLY A 88 17.10 -6.59 -8.26
CA GLY A 88 15.69 -6.28 -8.57
C GLY A 88 15.38 -6.20 -10.06
N LEU A 89 14.22 -5.67 -10.40
CA LEU A 89 13.74 -5.48 -11.77
C LEU A 89 13.79 -4.00 -12.16
N ILE A 90 14.44 -3.67 -13.27
CA ILE A 90 14.58 -2.29 -13.75
C ILE A 90 13.52 -2.01 -14.81
N VAL A 91 12.70 -0.98 -14.62
CA VAL A 91 11.70 -0.53 -15.60
C VAL A 91 12.43 0.13 -16.78
N ARG A 92 12.36 -0.50 -17.96
CA ARG A 92 13.02 -0.05 -19.20
C ARG A 92 12.10 0.60 -20.21
N ASP A 93 10.80 0.34 -20.13
CA ASP A 93 9.81 0.98 -20.97
C ASP A 93 8.73 1.64 -20.12
N GLN A 94 8.36 2.86 -20.50
CA GLN A 94 7.33 3.64 -19.83
C GLN A 94 6.04 3.65 -20.66
N SER A 95 5.54 2.46 -21.01
CA SER A 95 4.19 2.30 -21.53
C SER A 95 3.15 2.97 -20.64
N GLY A 96 1.96 3.20 -21.20
CA GLY A 96 0.82 3.72 -20.44
C GLY A 96 0.51 2.91 -19.17
N PHE A 97 0.81 1.61 -19.14
CA PHE A 97 0.65 0.81 -17.93
C PHE A 97 1.71 1.10 -16.86
N ALA A 98 2.99 1.26 -17.23
CA ALA A 98 4.01 1.70 -16.27
C ALA A 98 3.61 3.05 -15.64
N GLY A 99 3.12 3.98 -16.45
CA GLY A 99 2.55 5.25 -15.98
C GLY A 99 1.36 5.08 -15.03
N MET A 100 0.41 4.18 -15.35
CA MET A 100 -0.72 3.85 -14.46
C MET A 100 -0.28 3.21 -13.13
N MET A 101 0.80 2.42 -13.14
CA MET A 101 1.43 1.89 -11.92
C MET A 101 2.19 2.97 -11.12
N GLY A 102 2.30 4.20 -11.61
CA GLY A 102 3.17 5.21 -11.01
C GLY A 102 4.65 4.88 -11.12
N LEU A 103 5.02 4.00 -12.07
CA LEU A 103 6.39 3.62 -12.42
C LEU A 103 6.92 4.53 -13.55
N ARG A 104 8.23 4.70 -13.59
CA ARG A 104 8.98 5.51 -14.58
C ARG A 104 10.13 4.68 -15.16
N ASN A 105 10.60 5.10 -16.33
CA ASN A 105 11.84 4.57 -16.89
C ASN A 105 13.00 4.77 -15.90
N GLY A 106 13.79 3.73 -15.67
CA GLY A 106 14.90 3.73 -14.69
C GLY A 106 14.49 3.47 -13.24
N ASP A 107 13.20 3.30 -12.91
CA ASP A 107 12.81 2.80 -11.60
C ASP A 107 13.30 1.36 -11.42
N HIS A 108 13.88 1.06 -10.26
CA HIS A 108 14.39 -0.25 -9.90
C HIS A 108 13.53 -0.84 -8.78
N ILE A 109 12.79 -1.89 -9.08
CA ILE A 109 11.83 -2.54 -8.20
C ILE A 109 12.52 -3.72 -7.51
N GLU A 110 12.71 -3.67 -6.20
CA GLU A 110 13.44 -4.71 -5.46
C GLU A 110 12.52 -5.79 -4.88
N ARG A 111 11.37 -5.39 -4.31
CA ARG A 111 10.49 -6.30 -3.55
C ARG A 111 9.01 -5.97 -3.69
N ALA A 112 8.16 -7.00 -3.63
CA ALA A 112 6.71 -6.90 -3.53
C ALA A 112 6.21 -7.71 -2.33
N ASN A 113 5.46 -7.08 -1.42
CA ASN A 113 4.99 -7.66 -0.15
C ASN A 113 6.09 -8.35 0.67
N GLY A 114 7.32 -7.82 0.60
CA GLY A 114 8.52 -8.39 1.26
C GLY A 114 9.22 -9.51 0.49
N ILE A 115 8.63 -10.03 -0.59
CA ILE A 115 9.22 -11.02 -1.49
C ILE A 115 10.15 -10.28 -2.46
N ALA A 116 11.39 -10.75 -2.62
CA ALA A 116 12.33 -10.18 -3.60
C ALA A 116 11.86 -10.48 -5.03
N LEU A 117 11.88 -9.47 -5.90
CA LEU A 117 11.59 -9.60 -7.32
C LEU A 117 12.91 -9.83 -8.05
N ALA A 118 13.27 -11.10 -8.29
CA ALA A 118 14.54 -11.46 -8.89
C ALA A 118 14.41 -11.61 -10.42
N ILE A 119 13.32 -12.23 -10.88
CA ILE A 119 13.02 -12.39 -12.29
C ILE A 119 11.73 -11.65 -12.63
N PRO A 120 11.58 -11.22 -13.91
CA PRO A 120 10.33 -10.74 -14.46
C PRO A 120 9.10 -11.47 -13.88
N ASP A 121 9.01 -12.80 -14.04
CA ASP A 121 7.80 -13.59 -13.77
C ASP A 121 7.29 -13.50 -12.32
N ASP A 122 8.13 -13.09 -11.37
CA ASP A 122 7.74 -12.85 -9.98
C ASP A 122 6.63 -11.79 -9.85
N ILE A 123 6.58 -10.79 -10.74
CA ILE A 123 5.55 -9.72 -10.73
C ILE A 123 4.14 -10.31 -10.87
N GLY A 124 3.96 -11.32 -11.72
CA GLY A 124 2.66 -11.96 -11.92
C GLY A 124 2.12 -12.58 -10.63
N ALA A 125 2.95 -13.36 -9.95
CA ALA A 125 2.59 -14.09 -8.73
C ALA A 125 2.53 -13.21 -7.47
N THR A 126 3.40 -12.19 -7.37
CA THR A 126 3.56 -11.38 -6.14
C THR A 126 2.83 -10.04 -6.18
N VAL A 127 2.53 -9.49 -7.37
CA VAL A 127 1.83 -8.20 -7.54
C VAL A 127 0.45 -8.40 -8.14
N LEU A 128 0.35 -8.99 -9.34
CA LEU A 128 -0.92 -9.05 -10.07
C LEU A 128 -1.93 -10.02 -9.43
N GLN A 129 -1.47 -11.21 -9.02
CA GLN A 129 -2.32 -12.25 -8.42
C GLN A 129 -2.92 -11.83 -7.06
N PRO A 130 -2.22 -11.13 -6.15
CA PRO A 130 -2.84 -10.55 -4.96
C PRO A 130 -3.83 -9.42 -5.29
N LEU A 131 -3.49 -8.50 -6.21
CA LEU A 131 -4.37 -7.37 -6.54
C LEU A 131 -5.69 -7.82 -7.17
N THR A 132 -5.68 -8.84 -8.03
CA THR A 132 -6.91 -9.45 -8.58
C THR A 132 -7.74 -10.17 -7.52
N ARG A 133 -7.10 -10.67 -6.44
CA ARG A 133 -7.77 -11.17 -5.23
C ARG A 133 -8.18 -10.06 -4.25
N SER A 134 -8.16 -8.80 -4.69
CA SER A 134 -8.50 -7.62 -3.87
C SER A 134 -7.60 -7.43 -2.64
N GLN A 135 -6.36 -7.91 -2.70
CA GLN A 135 -5.36 -7.71 -1.66
C GLN A 135 -4.46 -6.52 -2.03
N SER A 136 -4.10 -5.69 -1.05
CA SER A 136 -3.10 -4.64 -1.23
C SER A 136 -1.71 -5.22 -1.52
N VAL A 137 -0.94 -4.54 -2.38
CA VAL A 137 0.47 -4.89 -2.61
C VAL A 137 1.37 -3.69 -2.34
N TRP A 138 2.27 -3.85 -1.38
CA TRP A 138 3.33 -2.90 -1.11
C TRP A 138 4.59 -3.28 -1.88
N VAL A 139 5.02 -2.41 -2.78
CA VAL A 139 6.24 -2.56 -3.55
C VAL A 139 7.29 -1.56 -3.07
N THR A 140 8.53 -2.01 -2.95
CA THR A 140 9.68 -1.20 -2.55
C THR A 140 10.78 -1.26 -3.60
N GLY A 141 11.49 -0.16 -3.79
CA GLY A 141 12.58 -0.08 -4.74
C GLY A 141 13.32 1.25 -4.68
N ILE A 142 13.95 1.62 -5.78
CA ILE A 142 14.79 2.80 -5.92
C ILE A 142 14.34 3.60 -7.15
N ARG A 143 14.14 4.91 -6.98
CA ARG A 143 13.92 5.88 -8.07
C ARG A 143 15.02 6.92 -8.00
N GLU A 144 15.78 7.09 -9.09
CA GLU A 144 16.85 8.11 -9.18
C GLU A 144 17.84 8.06 -7.98
N GLY A 145 18.18 6.85 -7.52
CA GLY A 145 19.05 6.62 -6.37
C GLY A 145 18.42 6.81 -4.98
N LYS A 146 17.12 7.12 -4.89
CA LYS A 146 16.37 7.28 -3.63
C LYS A 146 15.44 6.10 -3.39
N ALA A 147 15.38 5.62 -2.14
CA ALA A 147 14.42 4.61 -1.75
C ALA A 147 12.98 5.11 -1.98
N GLN A 148 12.22 4.36 -2.77
CA GLN A 148 10.87 4.68 -3.21
C GLN A 148 9.93 3.52 -2.87
N GLN A 149 8.66 3.87 -2.60
CA GLN A 149 7.64 2.90 -2.24
C GLN A 149 6.36 3.18 -3.02
N TRP A 150 5.69 2.11 -3.41
CA TRP A 150 4.42 2.12 -4.12
C TRP A 150 3.43 1.21 -3.39
N PHE A 151 2.20 1.66 -3.18
CA PHE A 151 1.16 0.88 -2.53
C PHE A 151 -0.02 0.73 -3.48
N TYR A 152 -0.14 -0.47 -4.04
CA TYR A 152 -1.16 -0.83 -5.01
C TYR A 152 -2.41 -1.34 -4.32
N LEU A 153 -3.54 -0.78 -4.72
CA LEU A 153 -4.88 -1.09 -4.20
C LEU A 153 -5.82 -1.44 -5.36
N ASN A 154 -6.70 -2.41 -5.14
CA ASN A 154 -7.77 -2.69 -6.08
C ASN A 154 -8.92 -1.68 -5.86
N ALA A 155 -9.14 -0.80 -6.83
CA ALA A 155 -10.14 0.27 -6.77
C ALA A 155 -11.59 -0.26 -6.60
N GLY A 156 -11.89 -1.46 -7.11
CA GLY A 156 -13.21 -2.09 -6.97
C GLY A 156 -13.48 -2.63 -5.56
N ALA A 157 -12.43 -2.97 -4.81
CA ALA A 157 -12.53 -3.40 -3.41
C ALA A 157 -12.31 -2.25 -2.41
N CYS A 158 -11.58 -1.23 -2.84
CA CYS A 158 -11.23 -0.03 -2.08
C CYS A 158 -11.79 1.22 -2.77
N PRO A 159 -13.13 1.45 -2.70
CA PRO A 159 -13.73 2.70 -3.12
C PRO A 159 -13.13 3.89 -2.34
N ALA A 160 -13.21 5.09 -2.92
CA ALA A 160 -12.73 6.33 -2.31
C ALA A 160 -13.82 6.97 -1.44
#